data_AF-A0A7G2CDY5-F1
#
_entry.id   AF-A0A7G2CDY5-F1
#
_cell.length_a   1.000
_cell.length_b   1.000
_cell.length_c   1.000
_cell.angle_alpha   90.00
_cell.angle_beta   90.00
_cell.angle_gamma   90.00
#
_symmetry.space_group_name_H-M   'P 1'
#
loop_
_entity.id
_entity.type
_entity.pdbx_description
1 polymer ?
#
loop_
_entity_poly.entity_id
_entity_poly.type
_entity_poly.pdbx_seq_one_letter_code
_entity_poly.pdbx_strand_id
1 'polypeptide(L)'
;MIRKNRILSNEQAGIFCNERCHPVIQENEIKQNSKAGVLIKTGATPTVLKNTIEEGKEAGVYVFEKGAGIIQENIIRGNRNAGLLVTTKGSPHVIKNVLSKNSYEGIWICKEGGGTFCDNDLRGNLKGCKDIEKNCNVTWVGNTES
;
A
#
# COMPACT_ATOMS: atom_id res chain seq x y z
N MET A 1 8.26 -17.15 1.74
CA MET A 1 8.07 -16.41 0.47
C MET A 1 6.68 -16.75 -0.07
N ILE A 2 5.91 -15.75 -0.48
CA ILE A 2 4.56 -15.91 -1.07
C ILE A 2 4.66 -15.40 -2.51
N ARG A 3 4.59 -16.30 -3.50
CA ARG A 3 4.77 -15.92 -4.90
C ARG A 3 3.87 -16.66 -5.86
N LYS A 4 3.37 -15.95 -6.89
CA LYS A 4 2.51 -16.49 -7.97
C LYS A 4 1.23 -17.14 -7.46
N ASN A 5 0.63 -16.57 -6.41
CA ASN A 5 -0.64 -17.03 -5.87
C ASN A 5 -1.80 -16.12 -6.28
N ARG A 6 -3.02 -16.66 -6.18
CA ARG A 6 -4.27 -15.92 -6.28
C ARG A 6 -4.94 -15.91 -4.90
N ILE A 7 -5.06 -14.74 -4.29
CA ILE A 7 -5.60 -14.52 -2.95
C ILE A 7 -6.85 -13.67 -3.10
N LEU A 8 -8.01 -14.32 -3.08
CA LEU A 8 -9.27 -13.75 -3.57
C LEU A 8 -10.37 -13.83 -2.51
N SER A 9 -11.19 -12.80 -2.42
CA SER A 9 -12.49 -12.81 -1.73
C SER A 9 -12.45 -13.24 -0.25
N ASN A 10 -11.35 -12.96 0.45
CA ASN A 10 -11.27 -13.23 1.88
C ASN A 10 -12.13 -12.25 2.69
N GLU A 11 -12.64 -12.69 3.84
CA GLU A 11 -13.35 -11.83 4.78
C GLU A 11 -12.41 -10.87 5.53
N GLN A 12 -11.12 -11.18 5.56
CA GLN A 12 -10.07 -10.41 6.20
C GLN A 12 -9.10 -9.81 5.16
N ALA A 13 -7.91 -9.40 5.60
CA ALA A 13 -6.86 -8.95 4.70
C ALA A 13 -6.37 -10.13 3.85
N GLY A 14 -5.94 -9.86 2.61
CA GLY A 14 -5.41 -10.92 1.73
C GLY A 14 -4.11 -11.49 2.28
N ILE A 15 -3.17 -10.61 2.65
CA ILE A 15 -1.93 -10.99 3.34
C ILE A 15 -1.76 -10.12 4.58
N PHE A 16 -1.49 -10.77 5.71
CA PHE A 16 -1.28 -10.12 6.99
C PHE A 16 0.18 -10.29 7.46
N CYS A 17 0.94 -9.21 7.52
CA CYS A 17 2.31 -9.14 8.03
C CYS A 17 2.32 -8.48 9.41
N ASN A 18 2.75 -9.22 10.43
CA ASN A 18 2.74 -8.81 11.82
C ASN A 18 4.05 -9.22 12.53
N GLU A 19 4.29 -8.67 13.72
CA GLU A 19 5.35 -9.09 14.65
C GLU A 19 6.75 -9.14 14.04
N ARG A 20 7.20 -8.03 13.43
CA ARG A 20 8.55 -7.89 12.86
C ARG A 20 8.90 -9.01 11.88
N CYS A 21 7.92 -9.53 11.13
CA CYS A 21 8.20 -10.47 10.06
C CYS A 21 8.76 -9.76 8.81
N HIS A 22 9.49 -10.50 7.97
CA HIS A 22 10.19 -9.98 6.79
C HIS A 22 9.89 -10.82 5.52
N PRO A 23 8.63 -11.12 5.18
CA PRO A 23 8.34 -11.99 4.05
C PRO A 23 8.55 -11.28 2.72
N VAL A 24 8.88 -12.06 1.70
CA VAL A 24 8.81 -11.63 0.30
C VAL A 24 7.44 -12.04 -0.26
N ILE A 25 6.68 -11.06 -0.74
CA ILE A 25 5.36 -11.17 -1.36
C ILE A 25 5.51 -10.68 -2.80
N GLN A 26 5.55 -11.60 -3.76
CA GLN A 26 5.93 -11.28 -5.13
C GLN A 26 5.00 -11.88 -6.18
N GLU A 27 4.65 -11.13 -7.23
CA GLU A 27 3.91 -11.66 -8.40
C GLU A 27 2.59 -12.36 -8.00
N ASN A 28 1.89 -11.89 -6.97
CA ASN A 28 0.58 -12.42 -6.58
C ASN A 28 -0.55 -11.55 -7.14
N GLU A 29 -1.72 -12.18 -7.35
CA GLU A 29 -2.99 -11.49 -7.56
C GLU A 29 -3.77 -11.47 -6.26
N ILE A 30 -4.00 -10.28 -5.69
CA ILE A 30 -4.67 -10.08 -4.41
C ILE A 30 -5.91 -9.25 -4.68
N LYS A 31 -7.09 -9.87 -4.69
CA LYS A 31 -8.31 -9.20 -5.19
C LYS A 31 -9.52 -9.40 -4.30
N GLN A 32 -10.42 -8.41 -4.28
CA GLN A 32 -11.78 -8.52 -3.72
C GLN A 32 -11.84 -8.92 -2.23
N ASN A 33 -10.74 -8.70 -1.49
CA ASN A 33 -10.71 -8.95 -0.05
C ASN A 33 -11.55 -7.89 0.68
N SER A 34 -12.23 -8.30 1.76
CA SER A 34 -13.13 -7.42 2.51
C SER A 34 -12.40 -6.43 3.43
N LYS A 35 -11.09 -6.60 3.62
CA LYS A 35 -10.17 -5.65 4.26
C LYS A 35 -9.04 -5.27 3.29
N ALA A 36 -7.92 -4.76 3.81
CA ALA A 36 -6.78 -4.40 2.99
C ALA A 36 -6.23 -5.59 2.17
N GLY A 37 -5.70 -5.33 0.98
CA GLY A 37 -5.06 -6.36 0.18
C GLY A 37 -3.82 -6.92 0.88
N VAL A 38 -2.90 -6.03 1.25
CA VAL A 38 -1.74 -6.34 2.10
C VAL A 38 -1.77 -5.43 3.32
N LEU A 39 -1.70 -6.02 4.51
CA LEU A 39 -1.67 -5.31 5.78
C LEU A 39 -0.32 -5.53 6.45
N ILE A 40 0.37 -4.44 6.78
CA ILE A 40 1.71 -4.43 7.37
C ILE A 40 1.66 -3.71 8.72
N LYS A 41 1.95 -4.43 9.81
CA LYS A 41 1.91 -3.85 11.15
C LYS A 41 2.96 -4.37 12.13
N THR A 42 3.04 -3.74 13.29
CA THR A 42 3.86 -4.16 14.45
C THR A 42 5.34 -4.36 14.07
N GLY A 43 5.90 -3.38 13.35
CA GLY A 43 7.30 -3.43 12.92
C GLY A 43 7.62 -4.46 11.83
N ALA A 44 6.63 -5.09 11.19
CA ALA A 44 6.88 -5.94 10.02
C ALA A 44 7.47 -5.13 8.86
N THR A 45 8.37 -5.75 8.09
CA THR A 45 9.10 -5.12 6.97
C THR A 45 9.15 -6.02 5.74
N PRO A 46 7.99 -6.36 5.15
CA PRO A 46 7.95 -7.21 3.95
C PRO A 46 8.56 -6.53 2.73
N THR A 47 8.90 -7.34 1.74
CA THR A 47 9.10 -6.89 0.35
C THR A 47 7.86 -7.26 -0.46
N VAL A 48 7.08 -6.25 -0.85
CA VAL A 48 5.88 -6.38 -1.68
C VAL A 48 6.25 -5.95 -3.10
N LEU A 49 6.47 -6.90 -4.00
CA LEU A 49 7.06 -6.67 -5.31
C LEU A 49 6.20 -7.22 -6.45
N LYS A 50 5.90 -6.41 -7.47
CA LYS A 50 5.22 -6.89 -8.70
C LYS A 50 3.89 -7.61 -8.46
N ASN A 51 3.15 -7.23 -7.42
CA ASN A 51 1.81 -7.77 -7.17
C ASN A 51 0.75 -6.91 -7.84
N THR A 52 -0.39 -7.53 -8.11
CA THR A 52 -1.61 -6.85 -8.55
C THR A 52 -2.62 -6.88 -7.41
N ILE A 53 -2.92 -5.72 -6.83
CA ILE A 53 -3.77 -5.55 -5.64
C ILE A 53 -5.01 -4.73 -6.00
N GLU A 54 -6.17 -5.38 -6.08
CA GLU A 54 -7.33 -4.79 -6.73
C GLU A 54 -8.66 -5.01 -6.02
N GLU A 55 -9.60 -4.08 -6.22
CA GLU A 55 -11.02 -4.25 -5.87
C GLU A 55 -11.30 -4.60 -4.40
N GLY A 56 -10.37 -4.28 -3.49
CA GLY A 56 -10.56 -4.44 -2.05
C GLY A 56 -11.56 -3.43 -1.49
N LYS A 57 -12.18 -3.77 -0.35
CA LYS A 57 -13.13 -2.85 0.33
C LYS A 57 -12.46 -1.79 1.20
N GLU A 58 -11.17 -1.94 1.50
CA GLU A 58 -10.36 -0.95 2.22
C GLU A 58 -9.17 -0.50 1.36
N ALA A 59 -8.02 -0.16 1.96
CA ALA A 59 -6.84 0.25 1.22
C ALA A 59 -6.19 -0.93 0.50
N GLY A 60 -5.55 -0.71 -0.65
CA GLY A 60 -4.80 -1.77 -1.33
C GLY A 60 -3.66 -2.29 -0.45
N VAL A 61 -2.80 -1.38 0.02
CA VAL A 61 -1.76 -1.66 1.02
C VAL A 61 -1.97 -0.76 2.23
N TYR A 62 -1.98 -1.34 3.43
CA TYR A 62 -2.14 -0.60 4.68
C TYR A 62 -0.94 -0.81 5.61
N VAL A 63 -0.20 0.25 5.92
CA VAL A 63 1.01 0.23 6.75
C VAL A 63 0.78 1.01 8.04
N PHE A 64 0.86 0.35 9.19
CA PHE A 64 0.62 0.99 10.48
C PHE A 64 1.39 0.37 11.65
N GLU A 65 1.31 0.96 12.85
CA GLU A 65 1.98 0.46 14.07
C GLU A 65 3.48 0.17 13.83
N LYS A 66 4.20 1.19 13.33
CA LYS A 66 5.64 1.10 12.98
C LYS A 66 5.97 0.07 11.89
N GLY A 67 4.98 -0.41 11.14
CA GLY A 67 5.21 -1.22 9.93
C GLY A 67 6.04 -0.44 8.91
N ALA A 68 6.88 -1.15 8.16
CA ALA A 68 7.73 -0.58 7.12
C ALA A 68 7.92 -1.63 6.00
N GLY A 69 9.04 -1.58 5.29
CA GLY A 69 9.34 -2.51 4.20
C GLY A 69 9.32 -1.83 2.84
N ILE A 70 9.53 -2.63 1.80
CA ILE A 70 9.65 -2.17 0.41
C ILE A 70 8.37 -2.53 -0.32
N ILE A 71 7.75 -1.54 -0.94
CA ILE A 71 6.56 -1.70 -1.79
C ILE A 71 6.97 -1.21 -3.17
N GLN A 72 7.24 -2.14 -4.09
CA GLN A 72 7.87 -1.81 -5.36
C GLN A 72 7.16 -2.45 -6.56
N GLU A 73 7.03 -1.69 -7.66
CA GLU A 73 6.55 -2.21 -8.95
C GLU A 73 5.19 -2.91 -8.89
N ASN A 74 4.33 -2.55 -7.93
CA ASN A 74 2.98 -3.11 -7.80
C ASN A 74 1.96 -2.29 -8.61
N ILE A 75 0.88 -2.95 -9.02
CA ILE A 75 -0.32 -2.32 -9.56
C ILE A 75 -1.39 -2.35 -8.47
N ILE A 76 -1.82 -1.18 -8.00
CA ILE A 76 -2.77 -1.05 -6.89
C ILE A 76 -3.96 -0.20 -7.35
N ARG A 77 -5.11 -0.82 -7.63
CA ARG A 77 -6.22 -0.10 -8.26
C ARG A 77 -7.61 -0.58 -7.90
N GLY A 78 -8.59 0.30 -8.04
CA GLY A 78 -10.00 -0.06 -7.85
C GLY A 78 -10.38 -0.36 -6.40
N ASN A 79 -9.52 -0.03 -5.43
CA ASN A 79 -9.83 -0.23 -4.01
C ASN A 79 -10.82 0.84 -3.53
N ARG A 80 -11.71 0.49 -2.60
CA ARG A 80 -12.75 1.40 -2.08
C ARG A 80 -12.24 2.43 -1.06
N ASN A 81 -10.96 2.36 -0.71
CA ASN A 81 -10.25 3.38 0.05
C ASN A 81 -8.96 3.78 -0.71
N ALA A 82 -7.95 4.33 -0.03
CA ALA A 82 -6.70 4.76 -0.66
C ALA A 82 -5.98 3.58 -1.32
N GLY A 83 -5.20 3.84 -2.37
CA GLY A 83 -4.33 2.80 -2.93
C GLY A 83 -3.35 2.28 -1.88
N LEU A 84 -2.67 3.20 -1.21
CA LEU A 84 -1.78 2.92 -0.09
C LEU A 84 -2.05 3.89 1.07
N LEU A 85 -2.32 3.34 2.24
CA LEU A 85 -2.54 4.10 3.48
C LEU A 85 -1.37 3.87 4.44
N VAL A 86 -0.78 4.96 4.96
CA VAL A 86 0.26 4.93 6.00
C VAL A 86 -0.21 5.67 7.23
N THR A 87 -0.20 5.01 8.39
CA THR A 87 -0.61 5.63 9.64
C THR A 87 0.19 5.14 10.84
N THR A 88 -0.02 5.72 12.02
CA THR A 88 0.53 5.27 13.32
C THR A 88 2.02 4.90 13.22
N LYS A 89 2.84 5.86 12.79
CA LYS A 89 4.30 5.72 12.66
C LYS A 89 4.78 4.67 11.64
N GLY A 90 3.91 4.25 10.72
CA GLY A 90 4.32 3.45 9.57
C GLY A 90 5.29 4.23 8.67
N SER A 91 6.26 3.55 8.08
CA SER A 91 7.32 4.19 7.27
C SER A 91 7.82 3.28 6.14
N PRO A 92 7.01 3.03 5.09
CA PRO A 92 7.42 2.21 3.96
C PRO A 92 8.35 2.95 2.99
N HIS A 93 9.06 2.17 2.17
CA HIS A 93 9.75 2.65 0.98
C HIS A 93 8.95 2.23 -0.27
N VAL A 94 8.30 3.19 -0.92
CA VAL A 94 7.31 2.98 -1.98
C VAL A 94 7.87 3.46 -3.30
N ILE A 95 8.21 2.54 -4.20
CA ILE A 95 8.96 2.86 -5.42
C ILE A 95 8.28 2.31 -6.67
N LYS A 96 8.13 3.11 -7.74
CA LYS A 96 7.73 2.63 -9.08
C LYS A 96 6.42 1.84 -9.10
N ASN A 97 5.48 2.16 -8.21
CA ASN A 97 4.16 1.55 -8.22
C ASN A 97 3.20 2.35 -9.09
N VAL A 98 2.15 1.69 -9.58
CA VAL A 98 1.03 2.35 -10.26
C VAL A 98 -0.19 2.26 -9.35
N LEU A 99 -0.61 3.39 -8.79
CA LEU A 99 -1.78 3.51 -7.93
C LEU A 99 -2.84 4.33 -8.65
N SER A 100 -3.94 3.71 -9.08
CA SER A 100 -4.96 4.39 -9.90
C SER A 100 -6.36 3.88 -9.61
N LYS A 101 -7.40 4.64 -9.97
CA LYS A 101 -8.82 4.24 -9.86
C LYS A 101 -9.24 3.83 -8.44
N ASN A 102 -8.51 4.23 -7.41
CA ASN A 102 -8.92 4.03 -6.03
C ASN A 102 -9.97 5.10 -5.67
N SER A 103 -10.88 4.76 -4.76
CA SER A 103 -12.02 5.65 -4.41
C SER A 103 -11.62 6.82 -3.50
N TYR A 104 -10.39 6.80 -2.99
CA TYR A 104 -9.76 7.88 -2.24
C TYR A 104 -8.49 8.32 -2.97
N GLU A 105 -7.49 8.81 -2.27
CA GLU A 105 -6.21 9.21 -2.82
C GLU A 105 -5.39 7.99 -3.27
N GLY A 106 -4.43 8.20 -4.17
CA GLY A 106 -3.43 7.18 -4.49
C GLY A 106 -2.65 6.77 -3.23
N ILE A 107 -2.13 7.76 -2.52
CA ILE A 107 -1.40 7.58 -1.25
C ILE A 107 -1.99 8.51 -0.19
N TRP A 108 -2.39 7.95 0.95
CA TRP A 108 -2.84 8.72 2.11
C TRP A 108 -1.91 8.48 3.31
N ILE A 109 -1.41 9.54 3.93
CA ILE A 109 -0.48 9.51 5.06
C ILE A 109 -1.05 10.34 6.22
N CYS A 110 -1.24 9.71 7.37
CA CYS A 110 -1.87 10.34 8.55
C CYS A 110 -1.23 9.86 9.87
N LYS A 111 -1.58 10.49 11.01
CA LYS A 111 -1.19 10.06 12.38
C LYS A 111 0.30 9.69 12.54
N GLU A 112 1.18 10.65 12.27
CA GLU A 112 2.64 10.48 12.33
C GLU A 112 3.17 9.40 11.36
N GLY A 113 2.40 9.04 10.33
CA GLY A 113 2.89 8.24 9.21
C GLY A 113 4.03 8.94 8.47
N GLY A 114 4.83 8.17 7.75
CA GLY A 114 5.95 8.70 7.00
C GLY A 114 6.41 7.75 5.92
N GLY A 115 7.66 7.91 5.51
CA GLY A 115 8.31 7.03 4.56
C GLY A 115 8.85 7.78 3.35
N THR A 116 9.20 7.02 2.31
CA THR A 116 9.77 7.57 1.08
C THR A 116 8.99 7.04 -0.10
N PHE A 117 8.59 7.95 -0.98
CA PHE A 117 7.73 7.68 -2.12
C PHE A 117 8.42 8.21 -3.37
N CYS A 118 8.93 7.29 -4.18
CA CYS A 118 9.74 7.60 -5.35
C CYS A 118 9.15 7.02 -6.64
N ASP A 119 9.06 7.83 -7.68
CA ASP A 119 8.74 7.40 -9.05
C ASP A 119 7.42 6.62 -9.18
N ASN A 120 6.42 6.90 -8.34
CA ASN A 120 5.10 6.24 -8.43
C ASN A 120 4.19 7.01 -9.40
N ASP A 121 3.36 6.29 -10.16
CA ASP A 121 2.26 6.87 -10.96
C ASP A 121 0.98 6.84 -10.12
N LEU A 122 0.43 8.03 -9.83
CA LEU A 122 -0.69 8.21 -8.90
C LEU A 122 -1.93 8.80 -9.56
N ARG A 123 -1.99 8.77 -10.90
CA ARG A 123 -3.07 9.40 -11.66
C ARG A 123 -4.37 8.59 -11.59
N GLY A 124 -5.49 9.31 -11.75
CA GLY A 124 -6.81 8.70 -11.90
C GLY A 124 -7.42 8.12 -10.62
N ASN A 125 -6.97 8.56 -9.44
CA ASN A 125 -7.62 8.27 -8.16
C ASN A 125 -8.70 9.31 -7.86
N LEU A 126 -9.81 8.91 -7.23
CA LEU A 126 -11.03 9.74 -7.14
C LEU A 126 -10.85 11.00 -6.30
N LYS A 127 -10.03 10.96 -5.24
CA LYS A 127 -9.77 12.12 -4.37
C LYS A 127 -8.43 12.82 -4.65
N GLY A 128 -7.67 12.34 -5.63
CA GLY A 128 -6.39 12.93 -6.05
C GLY A 128 -5.19 11.99 -5.85
N CYS A 129 -4.00 12.47 -6.17
CA CYS A 129 -2.77 11.68 -6.10
C CYS A 129 -2.36 11.34 -4.66
N LYS A 130 -2.49 12.29 -3.74
CA LYS A 130 -2.03 12.16 -2.35
C LYS A 130 -2.82 13.03 -1.36
N ASP A 131 -2.89 12.58 -0.12
CA ASP A 131 -3.22 13.38 1.07
C ASP A 131 -2.19 13.10 2.18
N ILE A 132 -1.60 14.15 2.74
CA ILE A 132 -0.51 14.05 3.73
C ILE A 132 -0.85 15.00 4.89
N GLU A 133 -1.20 14.44 6.04
CA GLU A 133 -1.51 15.22 7.23
C GLU A 133 -0.28 15.95 7.79
N LYS A 134 -0.55 17.05 8.51
CA LYS A 134 0.46 17.78 9.28
C LYS A 134 1.19 16.83 10.25
N ASN A 135 2.49 16.98 10.38
CA ASN A 135 3.41 16.15 11.19
C ASN A 135 3.80 14.78 10.60
N CYS A 136 3.40 14.47 9.37
CA CYS A 136 3.93 13.31 8.66
C CYS A 136 5.33 13.61 8.09
N ASN A 137 6.27 12.68 8.24
CA ASN A 137 7.64 12.85 7.74
C ASN A 137 7.83 12.06 6.44
N VAL A 138 7.80 12.76 5.31
CA VAL A 138 7.70 12.15 3.99
C VAL A 138 8.80 12.67 3.07
N THR A 139 9.51 11.75 2.42
CA THR A 139 10.33 12.06 1.24
C THR A 139 9.52 11.73 -0.02
N TRP A 140 9.35 12.71 -0.90
CA TRP A 140 8.48 12.59 -2.07
C TRP A 140 9.21 13.04 -3.33
N VAL A 141 9.57 12.10 -4.21
CA VAL A 141 10.49 12.36 -5.34
C VAL A 141 9.96 11.71 -6.61
N GLY A 142 9.94 12.42 -7.74
CA GLY A 142 9.69 11.83 -9.06
C GLY A 142 8.29 11.23 -9.29
N ASN A 143 7.33 11.40 -8.38
CA ASN A 143 5.98 10.85 -8.54
C ASN A 143 5.19 11.60 -9.63
N THR A 144 4.43 10.86 -10.43
CA THR A 144 3.56 11.40 -11.47
C THR A 144 2.14 11.60 -10.92
N GLU A 145 1.63 12.83 -10.94
CA GLU A 145 0.41 13.22 -10.21
C GLU A 145 -0.74 13.72 -11.10
N SER A 146 -0.48 14.09 -12.36
CA SER A 146 -1.43 14.70 -13.30
C SER A 146 -1.46 13.99 -14.65
#